data_AF-A0A7W8B3D7-F1
#
_entry.id   AF-A0A7W8B3D7-F1
#
_cell.length_a   1.000
_cell.length_b   1.000
_cell.length_c   1.000
_cell.angle_alpha   90.00
_cell.angle_beta   90.00
_cell.angle_gamma   90.00
#
_symmetry.space_group_name_H-M   'P 1'
#
loop_
_entity.id
_entity.type
_entity.pdbx_description
1 polymer ?
#
loop_
_entity_poly.entity_id
_entity_poly.type
_entity_poly.pdbx_seq_one_letter_code
_entity_poly.pdbx_strand_id
1 'polypeptide(L)'
;MSRLSAANRLTPRALHEYINDPHRIHPSPLPLLDALAILSGYSVEGLVRALPELRSPEHARHLAPTGQQHLDCIWVIQNVCRLCLASKNVTEPARCWVPIATKLCTRQSRWMDTHGDQLDLRNLPDVPRAQHQHFFLARRHGWKRLAMAFEEAGNVCWGWWNSRKCRIARNRRMAVLSGPNWNVGNRDDLRIVVSTLTSSP
;
A
#
# COMPACT_ATOMS: atom_id res chain seq x y z
N MET A 1 0.15 0.95 -21.41
CA MET A 1 0.61 1.11 -22.81
C MET A 1 0.77 2.57 -23.19
N SER A 2 -0.23 3.43 -22.98
CA SER A 2 -0.25 4.88 -23.29
C SER A 2 0.93 5.70 -22.75
N ARG A 3 1.30 5.53 -21.48
CA ARG A 3 2.48 6.22 -20.91
C ARG A 3 3.80 5.78 -21.53
N LEU A 4 3.93 4.48 -21.76
CA LEU A 4 5.14 3.89 -22.36
C LEU A 4 5.27 4.29 -23.83
N SER A 5 4.16 4.37 -24.55
CA SER A 5 4.15 4.80 -25.95
C SER A 5 4.49 6.28 -26.06
N ALA A 6 3.91 7.14 -25.21
CA ALA A 6 4.23 8.56 -25.16
C ALA A 6 5.70 8.83 -24.81
N ALA A 7 6.27 8.11 -23.83
CA ALA A 7 7.67 8.22 -23.43
C ALA A 7 8.64 7.83 -24.55
N ASN A 8 8.27 6.84 -25.37
CA ASN A 8 9.08 6.39 -26.51
C ASN A 8 8.74 7.11 -27.82
N ARG A 9 7.87 8.14 -27.79
CA ARG A 9 7.36 8.85 -28.99
C ARG A 9 6.77 7.90 -30.05
N LEU A 10 6.18 6.80 -29.58
CA LEU A 10 5.50 5.81 -30.40
C LEU A 10 3.99 5.93 -30.21
N THR A 11 3.22 5.61 -31.23
CA THR A 11 1.78 5.37 -31.05
C THR A 11 1.60 4.07 -30.27
N PRO A 12 0.51 3.88 -29.49
CA PRO A 12 0.26 2.64 -28.77
C PRO A 12 0.28 1.40 -29.67
N ARG A 13 -0.21 1.54 -30.91
CA ARG A 13 -0.17 0.50 -31.94
C ARG A 13 1.24 0.24 -32.46
N ALA A 14 2.01 1.30 -32.76
CA ALA A 14 3.40 1.14 -33.16
C ALA A 14 4.25 0.51 -32.06
N LEU A 15 4.00 0.84 -30.78
CA LEU A 15 4.66 0.19 -29.65
C LEU A 15 4.27 -1.29 -29.54
N HIS A 16 3.01 -1.63 -29.78
CA HIS A 16 2.55 -3.02 -29.77
C HIS A 16 3.18 -3.83 -30.92
N GLU A 17 3.23 -3.28 -32.13
CA GLU A 17 3.92 -3.89 -33.28
C GLU A 17 5.43 -4.00 -33.00
N TYR A 18 6.04 -2.97 -32.40
CA TYR A 18 7.46 -2.92 -32.04
C TYR A 18 7.87 -3.98 -31.02
N ILE A 19 7.00 -4.30 -30.05
CA ILE A 19 7.26 -5.31 -29.00
C ILE A 19 7.05 -6.74 -29.54
N ASN A 20 6.11 -6.92 -30.47
CA ASN A 20 5.69 -8.24 -30.94
C ASN A 20 6.33 -8.67 -32.28
N ASP A 21 7.24 -7.88 -32.86
CA ASP A 21 7.93 -8.21 -34.11
C ASP A 21 8.92 -9.39 -33.90
N PRO A 22 8.63 -10.58 -34.46
CA PRO A 22 9.43 -11.78 -34.24
C PRO A 22 10.76 -11.79 -35.03
N HIS A 23 10.96 -10.86 -35.98
CA HIS A 23 12.13 -10.82 -36.85
C HIS A 23 13.21 -9.87 -36.37
N ARG A 24 13.00 -9.22 -35.22
CA ARG A 24 13.93 -8.23 -34.70
C ARG A 24 14.96 -8.86 -33.77
N ILE A 25 16.23 -8.60 -34.05
CA ILE A 25 17.30 -8.77 -33.07
C ILE A 25 17.04 -7.72 -31.99
N HIS A 26 16.40 -8.14 -30.89
CA HIS A 26 16.33 -7.30 -29.72
C HIS A 26 17.78 -6.94 -29.35
N PRO A 27 18.15 -5.66 -29.21
CA PRO A 27 19.44 -5.32 -28.63
C PRO A 27 19.54 -6.13 -27.34
N SER A 28 20.66 -6.87 -27.16
CA SER A 28 20.93 -7.74 -26.00
C SER A 28 20.16 -7.21 -24.81
N PRO A 29 19.20 -7.99 -24.25
CA PRO A 29 18.18 -7.43 -23.39
C PRO A 29 18.90 -6.56 -22.38
N LEU A 30 18.71 -5.24 -22.49
CA LEU A 30 19.10 -4.34 -21.41
C LEU A 30 18.59 -5.05 -20.16
N PRO A 31 19.46 -5.36 -19.19
CA PRO A 31 19.03 -6.05 -17.98
C PRO A 31 17.72 -5.40 -17.57
N LEU A 32 16.63 -6.16 -17.46
CA LEU A 32 15.25 -5.65 -17.45
C LEU A 32 15.08 -4.39 -16.58
N LEU A 33 15.87 -4.33 -15.51
CA LEU A 33 16.01 -3.24 -14.58
C LEU A 33 16.57 -1.92 -15.15
N ASP A 34 17.59 -1.94 -16.00
CA ASP A 34 18.13 -0.77 -16.68
C ASP A 34 17.14 -0.19 -17.70
N ALA A 35 16.46 -1.08 -18.44
CA ALA A 35 15.38 -0.68 -19.34
C ALA A 35 14.24 -0.02 -18.55
N LEU A 36 13.84 -0.60 -17.42
CA LEU A 36 12.83 -0.03 -16.55
C LEU A 36 13.28 1.31 -15.94
N ALA A 37 14.55 1.46 -15.57
CA ALA A 37 15.09 2.71 -15.02
C ALA A 37 14.96 3.84 -16.05
N ILE A 38 15.40 3.60 -17.29
CA ILE A 38 15.30 4.55 -18.39
C ILE A 38 13.85 4.91 -18.68
N LEU A 39 12.99 3.89 -18.82
CA LEU A 39 11.58 4.09 -19.19
C LEU A 39 10.74 4.75 -18.10
N SER A 40 11.09 4.53 -16.84
CA SER A 40 10.34 5.06 -15.70
C SER A 40 10.90 6.39 -15.18
N GLY A 41 12.13 6.75 -15.54
CA GLY A 41 12.85 7.90 -15.01
C GLY A 41 13.31 7.73 -13.55
N TYR A 42 13.18 6.53 -12.97
CA TYR A 42 13.68 6.22 -11.63
C TYR A 42 15.08 5.62 -11.70
N SER A 43 15.89 5.85 -10.67
CA SER A 43 17.17 5.14 -10.56
C SER A 43 16.95 3.63 -10.40
N VAL A 44 17.91 2.85 -10.88
CA VAL A 44 17.96 1.39 -10.66
C VAL A 44 17.77 1.06 -9.19
N GLU A 45 18.47 1.75 -8.28
CA GLU A 45 18.32 1.56 -6.84
C GLU A 45 16.89 1.84 -6.36
N GLY A 46 16.26 2.91 -6.87
CA GLY A 46 14.87 3.25 -6.56
C GLY A 46 13.89 2.17 -7.02
N LEU A 47 14.11 1.58 -8.20
CA LEU A 47 13.31 0.49 -8.73
C LEU A 47 13.49 -0.81 -7.94
N VAL A 48 14.72 -1.22 -7.66
CA VAL A 48 15.02 -2.40 -6.83
C VAL A 48 14.42 -2.27 -5.43
N ARG A 49 14.39 -1.04 -4.89
CA ARG A 49 13.75 -0.75 -3.61
C ARG A 49 12.22 -0.85 -3.69
N ALA A 50 11.61 -0.33 -4.76
CA ALA A 50 10.16 -0.26 -4.94
C ALA A 50 9.52 -1.56 -5.47
N LEU A 51 10.28 -2.35 -6.22
CA LEU A 51 9.86 -3.60 -6.88
C LEU A 51 10.82 -4.71 -6.47
N PRO A 52 10.62 -5.30 -5.28
CA PRO A 52 11.55 -6.28 -4.74
C PRO A 52 11.68 -7.54 -5.60
N GLU A 53 10.72 -7.83 -6.47
CA GLU A 53 10.76 -8.95 -7.43
C GLU A 53 11.84 -8.78 -8.49
N LEU A 54 12.33 -7.54 -8.69
CA LEU A 54 13.42 -7.23 -9.62
C LEU A 54 14.80 -7.31 -8.95
N ARG A 55 14.88 -7.68 -7.66
CA ARG A 55 16.14 -7.84 -6.93
C ARG A 55 16.88 -9.07 -7.43
N SER A 56 18.14 -8.90 -7.83
CA SER A 56 19.09 -10.01 -7.97
C SER A 56 19.87 -10.19 -6.67
N PRO A 57 20.53 -11.34 -6.43
CA PRO A 57 21.42 -11.55 -5.29
C PRO A 57 22.58 -10.53 -5.20
N GLU A 58 22.95 -9.93 -6.34
CA GLU A 58 23.96 -8.87 -6.41
C GLU A 58 23.39 -7.53 -5.98
N HIS A 59 22.17 -7.19 -6.43
CA HIS A 59 21.47 -5.97 -6.03
C HIS A 59 21.13 -5.94 -4.53
N ALA A 60 20.86 -7.11 -3.93
CA ALA A 60 20.57 -7.20 -2.51
C ALA A 60 21.76 -6.77 -1.63
N ARG A 61 23.01 -6.99 -2.07
CA ARG A 61 24.22 -6.69 -1.29
C ARG A 61 24.51 -5.19 -1.14
N HIS A 62 24.03 -4.36 -2.07
CA HIS A 62 24.28 -2.91 -2.08
C HIS A 62 23.17 -2.08 -1.43
N LEU A 63 22.04 -2.70 -1.06
CA LEU A 63 21.00 -2.03 -0.31
C LEU A 63 21.40 -1.96 1.17
N ALA A 64 21.38 -0.75 1.75
CA ALA A 64 21.54 -0.57 3.19
C ALA A 64 20.56 -1.50 3.96
N PRO A 65 20.93 -2.02 5.15
CA PRO A 65 20.10 -2.97 5.90
C PRO A 65 18.69 -2.45 6.21
N THR A 66 18.48 -1.14 6.24
CA THR A 66 17.16 -0.50 6.41
C THR A 66 16.26 -0.63 5.16
N GLY A 67 16.86 -0.79 3.98
CA GLY A 67 16.21 -0.96 2.67
C GLY A 67 16.02 -2.42 2.24
N GLN A 68 16.69 -3.36 2.90
CA GLN A 68 16.51 -4.81 2.74
C GLN A 68 15.26 -5.32 3.49
N GLN A 69 14.15 -4.59 3.39
CA GLN A 69 12.87 -5.16 3.80
C GLN A 69 12.56 -6.24 2.76
N HIS A 70 12.89 -7.48 3.09
CA HIS A 70 12.45 -8.63 2.33
C HIS A 70 10.91 -8.60 2.29
N LEU A 71 10.35 -8.95 1.14
CA LEU A 71 8.93 -9.30 1.03
C LEU A 71 8.70 -10.60 1.81
N ASP A 72 8.72 -10.50 3.13
CA ASP A 72 8.35 -11.59 4.02
C ASP A 72 6.82 -11.72 4.04
N CYS A 73 6.28 -12.70 4.79
CA CYS A 73 4.85 -12.92 5.02
C CYS A 73 4.08 -11.71 5.61
N ILE A 74 4.77 -10.62 5.94
CA ILE A 74 4.22 -9.38 6.47
C ILE A 74 3.90 -8.35 5.37
N TRP A 75 4.09 -8.66 4.09
CA TRP A 75 3.74 -7.79 2.97
C TRP A 75 2.54 -8.34 2.19
N VAL A 76 1.66 -7.45 1.74
CA VAL A 76 0.47 -7.77 0.96
C VAL A 76 0.32 -6.84 -0.22
N ILE A 77 -0.38 -7.30 -1.25
CA ILE A 77 -0.75 -6.48 -2.41
C ILE A 77 -2.04 -5.73 -2.06
N GLN A 78 -2.02 -4.39 -2.19
CA GLN A 78 -3.19 -3.54 -1.97
C GLN A 78 -3.41 -2.57 -3.13
N ASN A 79 -4.66 -2.14 -3.32
CA ASN A 79 -4.99 -1.06 -4.25
C ASN A 79 -4.37 0.27 -3.80
N VAL A 80 -3.75 0.97 -4.74
CA VAL A 80 -3.22 2.32 -4.50
C VAL A 80 -4.37 3.31 -4.36
N CYS A 81 -4.19 4.34 -3.53
CA CYS A 81 -5.17 5.41 -3.40
C CYS A 81 -5.52 6.06 -4.75
N ARG A 82 -6.81 6.03 -5.14
CA ARG A 82 -7.36 6.59 -6.37
C ARG A 82 -7.10 8.09 -6.48
N LEU A 83 -7.19 8.83 -5.37
CA LEU A 83 -6.87 10.27 -5.37
C LEU A 83 -5.37 10.52 -5.59
N CYS A 84 -4.50 9.66 -5.05
CA CYS A 84 -3.07 9.74 -5.34
C CYS A 84 -2.76 9.40 -6.80
N LEU A 85 -3.43 8.41 -7.39
CA LEU A 85 -3.30 8.08 -8.81
C LEU A 85 -3.79 9.23 -9.70
N ALA A 86 -4.98 9.78 -9.40
CA ALA A 86 -5.53 10.93 -10.10
C ALA A 86 -4.59 12.14 -10.05
N SER A 87 -3.97 12.41 -8.90
CA SER A 87 -2.96 13.49 -8.77
C SER A 87 -1.71 13.30 -9.65
N LYS A 88 -1.51 12.09 -10.17
CA LYS A 88 -0.44 11.71 -11.11
C LYS A 88 -0.95 11.46 -12.52
N ASN A 89 -2.18 11.86 -12.85
CA ASN A 89 -2.85 11.60 -14.12
C ASN A 89 -2.89 10.10 -14.49
N VAL A 90 -3.03 9.23 -13.49
CA VAL A 90 -3.23 7.79 -13.68
C VAL A 90 -4.70 7.47 -13.40
N THR A 91 -5.40 7.02 -14.43
CA THR A 91 -6.84 6.70 -14.36
C THR A 91 -7.09 5.21 -14.13
N GLU A 92 -6.12 4.37 -14.49
CA GLU A 92 -6.22 2.93 -14.31
C GLU A 92 -5.97 2.51 -12.85
N PRO A 93 -6.69 1.50 -12.33
CA PRO A 93 -6.39 0.92 -11.03
C PRO A 93 -4.95 0.39 -10.97
N ALA A 94 -4.23 0.74 -9.92
CA ALA A 94 -2.89 0.23 -9.66
C ALA A 94 -2.85 -0.49 -8.32
N ARG A 95 -1.96 -1.47 -8.20
CA ARG A 95 -1.68 -2.21 -6.98
C ARG A 95 -0.24 -1.98 -6.56
N CYS A 96 0.02 -1.97 -5.25
CA CYS A 96 1.37 -1.90 -4.72
C CYS A 96 1.55 -2.86 -3.54
N TRP A 97 2.79 -3.27 -3.32
CA TRP A 97 3.17 -3.97 -2.09
C TRP A 97 3.20 -2.99 -0.93
N VAL A 98 2.52 -3.37 0.14
CA VAL A 98 2.53 -2.63 1.41
C VAL A 98 2.68 -3.61 2.57
N PRO A 99 3.23 -3.18 3.71
CA PRO A 99 3.17 -3.98 4.92
C PRO A 99 1.71 -4.30 5.27
N ILE A 100 1.43 -5.50 5.79
CA ILE A 100 0.08 -6.02 6.07
C ILE A 100 -0.74 -5.12 7.01
N ALA A 101 -0.05 -4.40 7.89
CA ALA A 101 -0.64 -3.42 8.80
C ALA A 101 -0.91 -2.04 8.15
N THR A 102 -0.53 -1.86 6.88
CA THR A 102 -0.87 -0.66 6.10
C THR A 102 -2.25 -0.84 5.52
N LYS A 103 -3.23 -0.16 6.11
CA LYS A 103 -4.61 -0.19 5.62
C LYS A 103 -5.07 1.14 5.03
N LEU A 104 -4.29 2.21 5.24
CA LEU A 104 -4.72 3.58 4.99
C LEU A 104 -3.76 4.35 4.10
N CYS A 105 -4.31 5.19 3.23
CA CYS A 105 -3.59 6.30 2.64
C CYS A 105 -3.56 7.46 3.64
N THR A 106 -2.42 7.68 4.28
CA THR A 106 -2.28 8.78 5.26
C THR A 106 -2.33 10.16 4.61
N ARG A 107 -1.83 10.31 3.37
CA ARG A 107 -1.85 11.58 2.62
C ARG A 107 -3.27 12.07 2.32
N GLN A 108 -4.16 11.16 1.94
CA GLN A 108 -5.53 11.49 1.53
C GLN A 108 -6.56 11.14 2.61
N SER A 109 -6.11 10.63 3.76
CA SER A 109 -6.95 10.11 4.84
C SER A 109 -8.01 9.14 4.31
N ARG A 110 -7.60 8.09 3.59
CA ARG A 110 -8.52 7.10 3.03
C ARG A 110 -8.22 5.68 3.43
N TRP A 111 -9.25 4.88 3.67
CA TRP A 111 -9.12 3.43 3.85
C TRP A 111 -8.93 2.74 2.51
N MET A 112 -7.97 1.82 2.37
CA MET A 112 -7.59 1.21 1.08
C MET A 112 -7.92 -0.30 0.98
N ASP A 113 -8.29 -0.95 2.09
CA ASP A 113 -8.41 -2.42 2.23
C ASP A 113 -9.80 -3.01 1.92
N THR A 114 -10.82 -2.18 1.75
CA THR A 114 -12.21 -2.62 1.64
C THR A 114 -12.75 -2.40 0.23
N HIS A 115 -12.96 -3.50 -0.49
CA HIS A 115 -13.95 -3.70 -1.57
C HIS A 115 -14.22 -2.52 -2.51
N GLY A 116 -13.16 -1.86 -3.00
CA GLY A 116 -13.22 -0.88 -4.06
C GLY A 116 -13.47 0.56 -3.60
N ASP A 117 -14.31 0.78 -2.59
CA ASP A 117 -14.62 2.14 -2.15
C ASP A 117 -13.65 2.61 -1.08
N GLN A 118 -12.67 3.40 -1.51
CA GLN A 118 -11.66 3.99 -0.64
C GLN A 118 -12.29 5.03 0.28
N LEU A 119 -12.76 4.59 1.44
CA LEU A 119 -13.53 5.39 2.39
C LEU A 119 -12.75 6.63 2.84
N ASP A 120 -13.46 7.75 2.95
CA ASP A 120 -12.94 9.00 3.48
C ASP A 120 -12.92 9.00 5.02
N LEU A 121 -11.76 9.26 5.61
CA LEU A 121 -11.52 9.29 7.05
C LEU A 121 -11.25 10.71 7.57
N ARG A 122 -11.54 11.76 6.80
CA ARG A 122 -11.36 13.15 7.26
C ARG A 122 -12.10 13.47 8.56
N ASN A 123 -13.23 12.80 8.80
CA ASN A 123 -14.01 12.95 10.03
C ASN A 123 -13.49 12.10 11.21
N LEU A 124 -12.41 11.34 11.02
CA LEU A 124 -11.76 10.48 12.01
C LEU A 124 -10.23 10.67 11.96
N PRO A 125 -9.73 11.89 12.31
CA PRO A 125 -8.32 12.24 12.14
C PRO A 125 -7.37 11.43 13.03
N ASP A 126 -7.89 10.82 14.10
CA ASP A 126 -7.17 9.91 14.98
C ASP A 126 -6.74 8.62 14.26
N VAL A 127 -7.51 8.16 13.27
CA VAL A 127 -7.23 6.92 12.54
C VAL A 127 -5.99 7.05 11.62
N PRO A 128 -5.90 8.06 10.71
CA PRO A 128 -4.65 8.31 9.98
C PRO A 128 -3.46 8.64 10.89
N ARG A 129 -3.69 9.31 12.03
CA ARG A 129 -2.64 9.60 13.02
C ARG A 129 -2.07 8.32 13.63
N ALA A 130 -2.92 7.36 13.99
CA ALA A 130 -2.48 6.06 14.50
C ALA A 130 -1.63 5.32 13.45
N GLN A 131 -2.01 5.36 12.17
CA GLN A 131 -1.20 4.79 11.10
C GLN A 131 0.15 5.49 10.95
N HIS A 132 0.21 6.81 11.07
CA HIS A 132 1.48 7.56 11.07
C HIS A 132 2.40 7.14 12.23
N GLN A 133 1.85 7.02 13.44
CA GLN A 133 2.59 6.54 14.60
C GLN A 133 3.07 5.09 14.38
N HIS A 134 2.24 4.23 13.81
CA HIS A 134 2.60 2.87 13.44
C HIS A 134 3.80 2.85 12.48
N PHE A 135 3.79 3.68 11.42
CA PHE A 135 4.94 3.80 10.52
C PHE A 135 6.20 4.32 11.20
N PHE A 136 6.06 5.26 12.15
CA PHE A 136 7.20 5.76 12.93
C PHE A 136 7.82 4.65 13.78
N LEU A 137 6.98 3.87 14.48
CA LEU A 137 7.43 2.70 15.25
C LEU A 137 8.08 1.65 14.35
N ALA A 138 7.52 1.42 13.16
CA ALA A 138 8.07 0.49 12.18
C ALA A 138 9.48 0.87 11.75
N ARG A 139 9.70 2.16 11.46
CA ARG A 139 11.01 2.70 11.09
C ARG A 139 12.02 2.56 12.22
N ARG A 140 11.60 2.77 13.46
CA ARG A 140 12.48 2.73 14.63
C ARG A 140 12.82 1.30 15.09
N HIS A 141 11.87 0.38 15.04
CA HIS A 141 11.99 -0.94 15.66
C HIS A 141 11.97 -2.12 14.66
N GLY A 142 11.70 -1.84 13.40
CA GLY A 142 11.57 -2.84 12.34
C GLY A 142 10.15 -3.42 12.23
N TRP A 143 9.76 -3.79 11.01
CA TRP A 143 8.42 -4.29 10.71
C TRP A 143 8.06 -5.60 11.39
N LYS A 144 9.01 -6.53 11.54
CA LYS A 144 8.75 -7.83 12.16
C LYS A 144 8.31 -7.70 13.62
N ARG A 145 9.03 -6.90 14.42
CA ARG A 145 8.67 -6.62 15.82
C ARG A 145 7.32 -5.92 15.92
N LEU A 146 7.07 -4.99 15.01
CA LEU A 146 5.81 -4.27 14.99
C LEU A 146 4.63 -5.17 14.60
N ALA A 147 4.80 -6.10 13.67
CA ALA A 147 3.75 -7.05 13.29
C ALA A 147 3.31 -7.91 14.48
N MET A 148 4.26 -8.43 15.26
CA MET A 148 3.97 -9.20 16.48
C MET A 148 3.25 -8.35 17.54
N ALA A 149 3.75 -7.13 17.79
CA ALA A 149 3.11 -6.22 18.74
C ALA A 149 1.70 -5.78 18.29
N PHE A 150 1.48 -5.65 16.98
CA PHE A 150 0.18 -5.32 16.40
C PHE A 150 -0.81 -6.49 16.57
N GLU A 151 -0.37 -7.72 16.38
CA GLU A 151 -1.16 -8.92 16.63
C GLU A 151 -1.57 -9.03 18.11
N GLU A 152 -0.63 -8.83 19.02
CA GLU A 152 -0.88 -8.82 20.47
C GLU A 152 -1.87 -7.72 20.88
N ALA A 153 -1.66 -6.49 20.37
CA ALA A 153 -2.59 -5.39 20.59
C ALA A 153 -3.98 -5.70 20.02
N GLY A 154 -4.05 -6.39 18.87
CA GLY A 154 -5.29 -6.90 18.28
C GLY A 154 -6.04 -7.84 19.23
N ASN A 155 -5.34 -8.76 19.89
CA ASN A 155 -5.93 -9.68 20.87
C ASN A 155 -6.47 -8.94 22.12
N VAL A 156 -5.75 -7.94 22.62
CA VAL A 156 -6.24 -7.09 23.73
C VAL A 156 -7.48 -6.32 23.32
N CYS A 157 -7.44 -5.71 22.12
CA CYS A 157 -8.58 -5.00 21.53
C CYS A 157 -9.79 -5.94 21.38
N TRP A 158 -9.56 -7.20 21.02
CA TRP A 158 -10.60 -8.22 20.94
C TRP A 158 -11.23 -8.53 22.32
N GLY A 159 -10.41 -8.63 23.36
CA GLY A 159 -10.90 -8.77 24.74
C GLY A 159 -11.78 -7.59 25.16
N TRP A 160 -11.40 -6.35 24.82
CA TRP A 160 -12.20 -5.17 25.10
C TRP A 160 -13.49 -5.12 24.29
N TRP A 161 -13.44 -5.58 23.03
CA TRP A 161 -14.62 -5.72 22.18
C TRP A 161 -15.65 -6.66 22.79
N ASN A 162 -15.23 -7.87 23.13
CA ASN A 162 -16.11 -8.90 23.69
C ASN A 162 -16.67 -8.51 25.08
N SER A 163 -15.87 -7.82 25.90
CA SER A 163 -16.29 -7.35 27.22
C SER A 163 -17.13 -6.06 27.20
N ARG A 164 -17.40 -5.48 26.02
CA ARG A 164 -18.17 -4.23 25.84
C ARG A 164 -17.63 -3.01 26.60
N LYS A 165 -16.39 -3.05 27.12
CA LYS A 165 -15.79 -1.98 27.94
C LYS A 165 -15.72 -0.62 27.22
N CYS A 166 -15.63 -0.62 25.88
CA CYS A 166 -15.51 0.60 25.08
C CYS A 166 -16.74 0.90 24.19
N ARG A 167 -17.93 0.35 24.53
CA ARG A 167 -19.12 0.39 23.67
C ARG A 167 -19.55 1.79 23.23
N ILE A 168 -19.48 2.79 24.10
CA ILE A 168 -19.93 4.17 23.79
C ILE A 168 -19.00 4.83 22.78
N ALA A 169 -17.69 4.83 23.04
CA ALA A 169 -16.69 5.40 22.13
C ALA A 169 -16.73 4.70 20.76
N ARG A 170 -16.86 3.37 20.76
CA ARG A 170 -17.07 2.57 19.55
C ARG A 170 -18.31 3.03 18.78
N ASN A 171 -19.48 3.07 19.41
CA ASN A 171 -20.73 3.40 18.73
C ASN A 171 -20.67 4.80 18.08
N ARG A 172 -20.02 5.77 18.73
CA ARG A 172 -19.78 7.10 18.16
C ARG A 172 -18.94 7.03 16.88
N ARG A 173 -17.83 6.30 16.88
CA ARG A 173 -16.98 6.13 15.69
C ARG A 173 -17.67 5.33 14.59
N MET A 174 -18.38 4.26 14.97
CA MET A 174 -19.16 3.47 14.03
C MET A 174 -20.29 4.28 13.40
N ALA A 175 -20.89 5.24 14.08
CA ALA A 175 -21.88 6.14 13.48
C ALA A 175 -21.28 7.01 12.36
N VAL A 176 -20.03 7.46 12.51
CA VAL A 176 -19.30 8.19 11.45
C VAL A 176 -18.95 7.25 10.29
N LEU A 177 -18.58 6.01 10.60
CA LEU A 177 -18.23 5.00 9.60
C LEU A 177 -19.45 4.40 8.90
N SER A 178 -20.64 4.41 9.51
CA SER A 178 -21.90 3.82 9.00
C SER A 178 -22.71 4.77 8.12
N GLY A 179 -22.07 5.75 7.48
CA GLY A 179 -22.74 6.65 6.53
C GLY A 179 -23.38 5.90 5.35
N PRO A 180 -24.18 6.57 4.49
CA PRO A 180 -24.94 5.94 3.40
C PRO A 180 -24.10 5.14 2.39
N ASN A 181 -22.78 5.31 2.42
CA ASN A 181 -21.82 4.62 1.56
C ASN A 181 -21.20 3.36 2.22
N TRP A 182 -21.58 3.03 3.46
CA TRP A 182 -21.08 1.88 4.20
C TRP A 182 -22.10 0.74 4.14
N ASN A 183 -22.14 0.04 3.00
CA ASN A 183 -22.96 -1.15 2.85
C ASN A 183 -22.21 -2.38 3.36
N VAL A 184 -21.84 -2.35 4.65
CA VAL A 184 -21.12 -3.47 5.25
C VAL A 184 -22.16 -4.43 5.77
N GLY A 185 -22.41 -5.48 4.98
CA GLY A 185 -23.18 -6.67 5.38
C GLY A 185 -22.60 -7.41 6.59
N ASN A 186 -21.57 -6.85 7.25
CA ASN A 186 -20.97 -7.37 8.46
C ASN A 186 -20.57 -6.23 9.41
N ARG A 187 -21.52 -5.74 10.21
CA ARG A 187 -21.28 -4.75 11.29
C ARG A 187 -20.25 -5.21 12.33
N ASP A 188 -19.80 -6.47 12.22
CA ASP A 188 -18.83 -7.15 13.06
C ASP A 188 -17.45 -7.34 12.37
N ASP A 189 -17.13 -6.62 11.29
CA ASP A 189 -15.79 -6.71 10.68
C ASP A 189 -14.70 -6.11 11.59
N LEU A 190 -13.83 -7.02 12.07
CA LEU A 190 -12.77 -6.80 13.05
C LEU A 190 -11.67 -5.86 12.58
N ARG A 191 -11.53 -5.69 11.27
CA ARG A 191 -10.50 -4.82 10.68
C ARG A 191 -10.75 -3.36 10.99
N ILE A 192 -12.00 -2.98 11.28
CA ILE A 192 -12.38 -1.62 11.67
C ILE A 192 -11.97 -1.35 13.13
N VAL A 193 -11.98 -2.39 13.98
CA VAL A 193 -11.91 -2.26 15.44
C VAL A 193 -10.50 -1.91 15.92
N VAL A 194 -9.46 -2.53 15.33
CA VAL A 194 -8.06 -2.34 15.76
C VAL A 194 -7.58 -0.91 15.54
N SER A 195 -8.11 -0.18 14.56
CA SER A 195 -7.81 1.23 14.33
C SER A 195 -8.58 2.20 15.26
N THR A 196 -9.55 1.70 16.04
CA THR A 196 -10.48 2.54 16.82
C THR A 196 -10.19 2.62 18.33
N LEU A 197 -9.13 1.98 18.82
CA LEU A 197 -8.88 1.85 20.27
C LEU A 197 -7.67 2.63 20.79
N THR A 198 -6.93 3.35 19.94
CA THR A 198 -5.72 4.08 20.33
C THR A 198 -5.95 5.52 20.80
N SER A 199 -7.16 5.88 21.23
CA SER A 199 -7.40 7.22 21.78
C SER A 199 -8.35 7.18 22.97
N SER A 200 -7.78 7.00 24.16
CA SER A 200 -8.32 7.60 25.38
C SER A 200 -7.14 8.00 26.27
N PRO A 201 -7.25 9.13 26.99
CA PRO A 201 -6.24 9.62 27.93
C PRO A 201 -6.02 8.67 29.11
#